data_AF-A0A7J4TTK7-F1
#
_entry.id   AF-A0A7J4TTK7-F1
#
_cell.length_a   1.000
_cell.length_b   1.000
_cell.length_c   1.000
_cell.angle_alpha   90.00
_cell.angle_beta   90.00
_cell.angle_gamma   90.00
#
_symmetry.space_group_name_H-M   'P 1'
#
loop_
_entity.id
_entity.type
_entity.pdbx_description
1 polymer ?
#
loop_
_entity_poly.entity_id
_entity_poly.type
_entity_poly.pdbx_seq_one_letter_code
_entity_poly.pdbx_strand_id
1 'polypeptide(L)'
;MTGSTNSSDGHAGKSCDSFHTTITVLVCLLVLVSFINLYGTFSMRGKFLALLAPSGAGADDGTGSLGQDVPSGPEPKVEASADDDPVKGDKNAPVTIVEFSDFECPFCGRWFQQTFPAIDEKYIKTGKVKLVYRDFPLNFHQQAQKAAEASECADEQGKFWPMHDKLFNEGVQGGVEGFKKYAKDLGLDTGKFN
;
A
#
# COMPACT_ATOMS: atom_id res chain seq x y z
N MET A 1 32.22 -67.89 -32.62
CA MET A 1 32.29 -67.41 -34.01
C MET A 1 31.27 -66.28 -34.12
N THR A 2 31.61 -65.08 -33.64
CA THR A 2 32.18 -63.95 -34.42
C THR A 2 31.22 -63.43 -35.49
N GLY A 3 30.64 -62.26 -35.23
CA GLY A 3 29.92 -61.46 -36.23
C GLY A 3 28.96 -60.45 -35.61
N SER A 4 29.42 -59.25 -35.31
CA SER A 4 28.56 -58.06 -35.28
C SER A 4 29.35 -56.84 -35.71
N THR A 5 28.64 -56.02 -36.47
CA THR A 5 29.08 -55.06 -37.47
C THR A 5 29.39 -53.68 -36.92
N ASN A 6 30.29 -52.97 -37.61
CA ASN A 6 30.52 -51.53 -37.49
C ASN A 6 29.23 -50.73 -37.75
N SER A 7 29.07 -49.62 -37.03
CA SER A 7 28.34 -48.44 -37.53
C SER A 7 29.08 -47.18 -37.10
N SER A 8 29.61 -46.50 -38.12
CA SER A 8 30.18 -45.16 -38.08
C SER A 8 29.07 -44.13 -38.14
N ASP A 9 29.14 -43.08 -37.31
CA ASP A 9 28.47 -41.81 -37.60
C ASP A 9 29.36 -40.65 -37.15
N GLY A 10 29.67 -39.79 -38.11
CA GLY A 10 30.30 -38.49 -37.90
C GLY A 10 29.24 -37.39 -37.83
N HIS A 11 29.45 -36.43 -36.93
CA HIS A 11 28.95 -35.06 -37.02
C HIS A 11 29.90 -34.17 -36.20
N ALA A 12 30.84 -33.51 -36.86
CA ALA A 12 30.70 -32.14 -37.36
C ALA A 12 30.67 -31.11 -36.21
N GLY A 13 31.86 -30.69 -35.78
CA GLY A 13 32.05 -29.56 -34.88
C GLY A 13 31.78 -28.24 -35.60
N LYS A 14 30.62 -27.62 -35.32
CA LYS A 14 30.30 -26.21 -35.58
C LYS A 14 29.19 -25.75 -34.63
N SER A 15 29.52 -25.17 -33.47
CA SER A 15 28.48 -24.47 -32.67
C SER A 15 28.99 -23.51 -31.58
N CYS A 16 30.22 -23.66 -31.05
CA CYS A 16 30.62 -22.86 -29.87
C CYS A 16 30.82 -21.35 -30.14
N ASP A 17 31.20 -20.95 -31.36
CA ASP A 17 31.49 -19.53 -31.64
C ASP A 17 30.22 -18.66 -31.83
N SER A 18 29.11 -19.28 -32.23
CA SER A 18 27.85 -18.57 -32.47
C SER A 18 27.19 -18.13 -31.16
N PHE A 19 27.31 -18.96 -30.12
CA PHE A 19 26.70 -18.70 -28.82
C PHE A 19 27.37 -17.53 -28.07
N HIS A 20 28.70 -17.44 -28.14
CA HIS A 20 29.45 -16.34 -27.53
C HIS A 20 29.20 -15.00 -28.25
N THR A 21 29.06 -15.04 -29.57
CA THR A 21 28.74 -13.85 -30.38
C THR A 21 27.35 -13.32 -30.07
N THR A 22 26.36 -14.20 -29.89
CA THR A 22 24.98 -13.80 -29.60
C THR A 22 24.84 -13.19 -28.21
N ILE A 23 25.49 -13.78 -27.20
CA ILE A 23 25.48 -13.23 -25.83
C ILE A 23 26.16 -11.86 -25.78
N THR A 24 27.29 -11.69 -26.48
CA THR A 24 28.02 -10.41 -26.51
C THR A 24 27.19 -9.30 -27.16
N VAL A 25 26.48 -9.59 -28.25
CA VAL A 25 25.58 -8.63 -28.92
C VAL A 25 24.41 -8.24 -28.00
N LEU A 26 23.80 -9.20 -27.30
CA LEU A 26 22.70 -8.92 -26.37
C LEU A 26 23.14 -8.06 -25.18
N VAL A 27 24.30 -8.34 -24.58
CA VAL A 27 24.83 -7.52 -23.48
C VAL A 27 25.16 -6.10 -23.96
N CYS A 28 25.77 -5.95 -25.14
CA CYS A 28 26.03 -4.63 -25.73
C CYS A 28 24.73 -3.83 -25.99
N LEU A 29 23.67 -4.48 -26.49
CA LEU A 29 22.37 -3.82 -26.70
C LEU A 29 21.73 -3.39 -25.39
N LEU A 30 21.75 -4.23 -24.35
CA LEU A 30 21.20 -3.88 -23.04
C LEU A 30 21.93 -2.69 -22.41
N VAL A 31 23.27 -2.68 -22.49
CA VAL A 31 24.08 -1.56 -21.99
C VAL A 31 23.80 -0.27 -22.78
N LEU A 32 23.72 -0.34 -24.10
CA LEU A 32 23.39 0.83 -24.94
C LEU A 32 21.99 1.38 -24.63
N VAL A 33 20.98 0.52 -24.46
CA VAL A 33 19.62 0.95 -24.10
C VAL A 33 19.58 1.57 -22.70
N SER A 34 20.32 1.04 -21.73
CA SER A 34 20.44 1.66 -20.40
C SER A 34 21.10 3.04 -20.47
N PHE A 35 22.16 3.22 -21.27
CA PHE A 35 22.78 4.52 -21.47
C PHE A 35 21.85 5.50 -22.19
N ILE A 36 21.10 5.07 -23.21
CA ILE A 36 20.12 5.93 -23.90
C ILE A 36 19.02 6.40 -22.94
N ASN A 37 18.51 5.52 -22.08
CA ASN A 37 17.50 5.90 -21.08
C ASN A 37 18.06 6.83 -20.01
N LEU A 38 19.31 6.60 -19.56
CA LEU A 38 19.98 7.44 -18.57
C LEU A 38 20.33 8.84 -19.13
N TYR A 39 20.84 8.92 -20.37
CA TYR A 39 21.14 10.19 -21.04
C TYR A 39 19.88 10.91 -21.56
N GLY A 40 18.87 10.17 -22.03
CA GLY A 40 17.61 10.72 -22.52
C GLY A 40 16.77 11.37 -21.42
N THR A 41 16.75 10.79 -20.21
CA THR A 41 16.10 11.40 -19.05
C THR A 41 16.90 12.57 -18.46
N PHE A 42 18.22 12.57 -18.63
CA PHE A 42 19.10 13.67 -18.21
C PHE A 42 19.02 14.90 -19.13
N SER A 43 18.92 14.70 -20.46
CA SER A 43 18.84 15.82 -21.43
C SER A 43 17.48 16.53 -21.46
N MET A 44 16.40 15.91 -20.99
CA MET A 44 15.05 16.47 -21.01
C MET A 44 14.67 17.29 -19.76
N ARG A 45 15.51 17.27 -18.71
CA ARG A 45 15.28 18.04 -17.47
C ARG A 45 15.88 19.44 -17.47
N GLY A 46 16.69 19.79 -18.48
CA GLY A 46 17.40 21.07 -18.55
C GLY A 46 16.73 22.19 -19.38
N LYS A 47 15.59 21.96 -20.03
CA LYS A 47 14.96 22.93 -20.95
C LYS A 47 13.46 23.18 -20.76
N PHE A 48 12.87 22.73 -19.67
CA PHE A 48 11.44 22.96 -19.37
C PHE A 48 11.20 23.85 -18.14
N LEU A 49 12.14 24.75 -17.85
CA LEU A 49 12.04 25.69 -16.73
C LEU A 49 12.19 27.15 -17.19
N ALA A 50 11.38 27.60 -18.18
CA ALA A 50 11.40 29.02 -18.56
C ALA A 50 10.18 29.56 -19.35
N LEU A 51 9.05 28.85 -19.49
CA LEU A 51 7.95 29.40 -20.30
C LEU A 51 6.55 28.95 -19.89
N LEU A 52 6.18 29.18 -18.62
CA LEU A 52 4.77 29.36 -18.23
C LEU A 52 4.76 30.27 -16.98
N ALA A 53 5.03 31.56 -17.20
CA ALA A 53 4.61 32.60 -16.27
C ALA A 53 3.19 33.03 -16.67
N PRO A 54 2.15 32.74 -15.87
CA PRO A 54 0.87 33.38 -16.07
C PRO A 54 0.96 34.84 -15.58
N SER A 55 0.93 35.75 -16.55
CA SER A 55 0.56 37.14 -16.38
C SER A 55 -0.97 37.19 -16.25
N GLY A 56 -1.50 37.77 -15.19
CA GLY A 56 -2.95 37.92 -15.03
C GLY A 56 -3.41 38.10 -13.60
N ALA A 57 -3.15 39.28 -13.04
CA ALA A 57 -3.87 39.79 -11.89
C ALA A 57 -5.34 40.02 -12.27
N GLY A 58 -6.24 39.21 -11.71
CA GLY A 58 -7.65 39.53 -11.54
C GLY A 58 -7.91 39.64 -10.06
N ALA A 59 -8.00 40.88 -9.56
CA ALA A 59 -8.46 41.16 -8.21
C ALA A 59 -9.98 40.97 -8.19
N ASP A 60 -10.41 39.85 -7.62
CA ASP A 60 -11.74 39.67 -7.03
C ASP A 60 -11.62 40.11 -5.57
N ASP A 61 -12.13 41.29 -5.27
CA ASP A 61 -12.30 41.85 -3.93
C ASP A 61 -13.59 41.32 -3.28
N GLY A 62 -13.76 40.00 -3.28
CA GLY A 62 -14.70 39.24 -2.47
C GLY A 62 -14.36 39.36 -0.99
N THR A 63 -14.53 40.55 -0.43
CA THR A 63 -14.57 40.84 1.00
C THR A 63 -15.86 40.31 1.62
N GLY A 64 -16.13 39.01 1.41
CA GLY A 64 -16.94 38.20 2.30
C GLY A 64 -16.07 37.77 3.47
N SER A 65 -15.80 38.70 4.38
CA SER A 65 -15.17 38.41 5.66
C SER A 65 -16.10 37.51 6.48
N LEU A 66 -15.92 36.20 6.37
CA LEU A 66 -16.20 35.31 7.49
C LEU A 66 -14.97 35.35 8.39
N GLY A 67 -14.73 36.51 9.00
CA GLY A 67 -13.89 36.63 10.17
C GLY A 67 -14.53 35.84 11.29
N GLN A 68 -14.28 34.53 11.32
CA GLN A 68 -14.41 33.78 12.54
C GLN A 68 -13.16 34.09 13.35
N ASP A 69 -13.33 34.92 14.37
CA ASP A 69 -12.38 35.11 15.46
C ASP A 69 -12.12 33.74 16.09
N VAL A 70 -11.13 32.99 15.59
CA VAL A 70 -10.65 31.78 16.25
C VAL A 70 -9.90 32.24 17.50
N PRO A 71 -10.38 31.93 18.72
CA PRO A 71 -9.74 32.39 19.95
C PRO A 71 -8.30 31.88 20.01
N SER A 72 -7.34 32.78 20.19
CA SER A 72 -5.90 32.48 20.25
C SER A 72 -5.43 31.86 21.58
N GLY A 73 -6.34 31.23 22.32
CA GLY A 73 -6.02 30.49 23.54
C GLY A 73 -5.42 29.12 23.22
N PRO A 74 -4.73 28.47 24.18
CA PRO A 74 -4.39 27.07 24.04
C PRO A 74 -5.69 26.27 23.85
N GLU A 75 -5.82 25.62 22.69
CA GLU A 75 -6.97 24.77 22.39
C GLU A 75 -7.13 23.74 23.53
N PRO A 76 -8.35 23.57 24.08
CA PRO A 76 -8.58 22.56 25.09
C PRO A 76 -8.22 21.20 24.49
N LYS A 77 -7.31 20.47 25.16
CA LYS A 77 -7.01 19.09 24.79
C LYS A 77 -8.26 18.26 25.05
N VAL A 78 -8.86 17.76 23.98
CA VAL A 78 -9.92 16.76 24.07
C VAL A 78 -9.26 15.40 24.15
N GLU A 79 -9.51 14.67 25.23
CA GLU A 79 -9.16 13.25 25.32
C GLU A 79 -10.09 12.48 24.36
N ALA A 80 -9.55 12.03 23.24
CA ALA A 80 -10.26 11.11 22.37
C ALA A 80 -10.32 9.75 23.06
N SER A 81 -11.52 9.30 23.47
CA SER A 81 -11.69 7.97 24.07
C SER A 81 -11.32 6.90 23.04
N ALA A 82 -10.49 5.96 23.46
CA ALA A 82 -10.18 4.75 22.71
C ALA A 82 -11.01 3.54 23.15
N ASP A 83 -11.86 3.68 24.18
CA ASP A 83 -12.72 2.62 24.74
C ASP A 83 -12.07 1.22 24.70
N ASP A 84 -12.73 0.25 24.05
CA ASP A 84 -12.22 -1.08 23.69
C ASP A 84 -11.71 -1.15 22.24
N ASP A 85 -11.59 -0.01 21.55
CA ASP A 85 -11.15 0.04 20.16
C ASP A 85 -9.66 -0.40 20.01
N PRO A 86 -9.31 -1.04 18.89
CA PRO A 86 -7.94 -1.42 18.58
C PRO A 86 -6.99 -0.22 18.47
N VAL A 87 -5.86 -0.32 19.19
CA VAL A 87 -4.80 0.71 19.21
C VAL A 87 -3.53 0.22 18.53
N LYS A 88 -2.95 1.03 17.64
CA LYS A 88 -1.61 0.84 17.06
C LYS A 88 -0.65 1.89 17.59
N GLY A 89 0.54 1.45 17.99
CA GLY A 89 1.61 2.30 18.52
C GLY A 89 1.67 2.35 20.05
N ASP A 90 2.41 3.31 20.58
CA ASP A 90 2.55 3.51 22.03
C ASP A 90 1.25 4.09 22.61
N LYS A 91 0.66 3.40 23.59
CA LYS A 91 -0.57 3.84 24.28
C LYS A 91 -0.42 5.22 24.95
N ASN A 92 0.81 5.63 25.26
CA ASN A 92 1.15 6.91 25.88
C ASN A 92 1.61 7.97 24.87
N ALA A 93 1.50 7.71 23.56
CA ALA A 93 1.85 8.70 22.55
C ALA A 93 1.09 10.03 22.77
N PRO A 94 1.76 11.18 22.62
CA PRO A 94 1.18 12.49 22.95
C PRO A 94 0.07 12.96 22.00
N VAL A 95 -0.08 12.29 20.85
CA VAL A 95 -1.09 12.60 19.84
C VAL A 95 -1.88 11.32 19.53
N THR A 96 -3.21 11.44 19.52
CA THR A 96 -4.14 10.38 19.12
C THR A 96 -4.76 10.73 17.77
N ILE A 97 -4.72 9.80 16.83
CA ILE A 97 -5.55 9.83 15.62
C ILE A 97 -6.65 8.79 15.83
N VAL A 98 -7.92 9.19 15.71
CA VAL A 98 -9.05 8.26 15.63
C VAL A 98 -9.48 8.17 14.18
N GLU A 99 -9.32 6.99 13.59
CA GLU A 99 -9.75 6.70 12.23
C GLU A 99 -11.10 6.00 12.25
N PHE A 100 -12.09 6.60 11.57
CA PHE A 100 -13.32 5.93 11.21
C PHE A 100 -13.19 5.39 9.80
N SER A 101 -13.21 4.08 9.61
CA SER A 101 -12.91 3.46 8.32
C SER A 101 -13.89 2.35 7.96
N ASP A 102 -13.98 2.09 6.66
CA ASP A 102 -14.84 1.08 6.05
C ASP A 102 -13.99 0.21 5.12
N PHE A 103 -13.96 -1.11 5.37
CA PHE A 103 -13.13 -2.06 4.63
C PHE A 103 -13.52 -2.24 3.16
N GLU A 104 -14.73 -1.86 2.75
CA GLU A 104 -15.19 -1.88 1.35
C GLU A 104 -14.97 -0.54 0.63
N CYS A 105 -14.72 0.54 1.39
CA CYS A 105 -14.54 1.87 0.84
C CYS A 105 -13.23 1.98 0.03
N PRO A 106 -13.29 2.36 -1.27
CA PRO A 106 -12.09 2.47 -2.10
C PRO A 106 -11.15 3.60 -1.67
N PHE A 107 -11.65 4.62 -0.98
CA PHE A 107 -10.83 5.71 -0.46
C PHE A 107 -10.12 5.32 0.85
N CYS A 108 -10.78 4.56 1.72
CA CYS A 108 -10.16 3.95 2.90
C CYS A 108 -9.03 3.01 2.48
N GLY A 109 -9.31 2.11 1.52
CA GLY A 109 -8.28 1.24 0.95
C GLY A 109 -7.11 2.03 0.34
N ARG A 110 -7.37 3.13 -0.39
CA ARG A 110 -6.30 3.99 -0.91
C ARG A 110 -5.49 4.63 0.21
N TRP A 111 -6.13 5.13 1.26
CA TRP A 111 -5.45 5.71 2.41
C TRP A 111 -4.53 4.67 3.07
N PHE A 112 -5.03 3.46 3.31
CA PHE A 112 -4.26 2.35 3.87
C PHE A 112 -3.01 2.01 3.02
N GLN A 113 -3.15 2.01 1.69
CA GLN A 113 -2.05 1.65 0.79
C GLN A 113 -1.04 2.78 0.56
N GLN A 114 -1.49 4.04 0.53
CA GLN A 114 -0.68 5.15 0.01
C GLN A 114 -0.28 6.18 1.07
N THR A 115 -1.10 6.35 2.11
CA THR A 115 -0.90 7.39 3.12
C THR A 115 -0.45 6.80 4.45
N PHE A 116 -1.13 5.75 4.90
CA PHE A 116 -0.87 5.11 6.19
C PHE A 116 0.58 4.66 6.39
N PRO A 117 1.31 4.09 5.40
CA PRO A 117 2.69 3.64 5.61
C PRO A 117 3.63 4.78 6.02
N ALA A 118 3.44 5.98 5.44
CA ALA A 118 4.23 7.14 5.83
C ALA A 118 3.89 7.63 7.24
N ILE A 119 2.63 7.51 7.67
CA ILE A 119 2.19 7.84 9.02
C ILE A 119 2.77 6.84 10.03
N ASP A 120 2.64 5.55 9.72
CA ASP A 120 3.12 4.46 10.55
C ASP A 120 4.62 4.57 10.82
N GLU A 121 5.43 4.73 9.76
CA GLU A 121 6.89 4.84 9.88
C GLU A 121 7.35 6.11 10.58
N LYS A 122 6.77 7.26 10.25
CA LYS A 122 7.29 8.56 10.75
C LYS A 122 6.80 8.90 12.14
N TYR A 123 5.61 8.42 12.53
CA TYR A 123 4.92 8.90 13.73
C TYR A 123 4.48 7.78 14.68
N ILE A 124 3.92 6.68 14.18
CA ILE A 124 3.41 5.62 15.05
C ILE A 124 4.56 4.81 15.64
N LYS A 125 5.44 4.29 14.78
CA LYS A 125 6.64 3.52 15.19
C LYS A 125 7.64 4.34 16.01
N THR A 126 7.61 5.67 15.89
CA THR A 126 8.46 6.57 16.67
C THR A 126 7.82 7.03 18.00
N GLY A 127 6.65 6.50 18.35
CA GLY A 127 5.95 6.82 19.61
C GLY A 127 5.35 8.22 19.68
N LYS A 128 5.30 8.94 18.55
CA LYS A 128 4.75 10.30 18.48
C LYS A 128 3.23 10.31 18.37
N VAL A 129 2.68 9.28 17.73
CA VAL A 129 1.24 9.13 17.47
C VAL A 129 0.80 7.72 17.86
N LYS A 130 -0.41 7.61 18.41
CA LYS A 130 -1.17 6.36 18.42
C LYS A 130 -2.37 6.47 17.49
N LEU A 131 -2.66 5.39 16.79
CA LEU A 131 -3.85 5.26 15.96
C LEU A 131 -4.87 4.40 16.69
N VAL A 132 -6.09 4.93 16.84
CA VAL A 132 -7.27 4.19 17.27
C VAL A 132 -8.12 3.96 16.02
N TYR A 133 -8.47 2.72 15.75
CA TYR A 133 -9.31 2.39 14.60
C TYR A 133 -10.74 2.11 15.07
N ARG A 134 -11.73 2.70 14.41
CA ARG A 134 -13.14 2.52 14.71
C ARG A 134 -13.90 2.16 13.44
N ASP A 135 -14.56 1.02 13.45
CA ASP A 135 -15.35 0.56 12.32
C ASP A 135 -16.49 1.55 11.99
N PHE A 136 -16.63 1.87 10.70
CA PHE A 136 -17.67 2.75 10.20
C PHE A 136 -18.30 2.21 8.90
N PRO A 137 -18.93 1.03 8.94
CA PRO A 137 -19.51 0.40 7.76
C PRO A 137 -20.68 1.23 7.21
N LEU A 138 -20.61 1.55 5.92
CA LEU A 138 -21.66 2.32 5.23
C LEU A 138 -22.76 1.38 4.72
N ASN A 139 -24.02 1.78 4.91
CA ASN A 139 -25.19 0.94 4.56
C ASN A 139 -25.28 0.49 3.09
N PHE A 140 -24.57 1.16 2.18
CA PHE A 140 -24.54 0.80 0.76
C PHE A 140 -23.38 -0.13 0.39
N HIS A 141 -22.43 -0.37 1.29
CA HIS A 141 -21.37 -1.35 1.16
C HIS A 141 -21.82 -2.69 1.76
N GLN A 142 -22.11 -3.66 0.88
CA GLN A 142 -22.81 -4.89 1.28
C GLN A 142 -21.97 -5.81 2.18
N GLN A 143 -20.64 -5.72 2.09
CA GLN A 143 -19.70 -6.54 2.84
C GLN A 143 -19.04 -5.78 4.00
N ALA A 144 -19.14 -4.44 4.03
CA ALA A 144 -18.49 -3.62 5.06
C ALA A 144 -18.86 -4.03 6.49
N GLN A 145 -20.14 -4.23 6.78
CA GLN A 145 -20.58 -4.64 8.12
C GLN A 145 -19.99 -6.00 8.52
N LYS A 146 -19.95 -6.97 7.61
CA LYS A 146 -19.38 -8.30 7.89
C LYS A 146 -17.85 -8.29 7.95
N ALA A 147 -17.20 -7.37 7.25
CA ALA A 147 -15.76 -7.16 7.36
C ALA A 147 -15.38 -6.54 8.72
N ALA A 148 -16.16 -5.57 9.22
CA ALA A 148 -16.03 -5.00 10.56
C ALA A 148 -16.20 -6.08 11.65
N GLU A 149 -17.29 -6.85 11.59
CA GLU A 149 -17.48 -7.99 12.50
C GLU A 149 -16.30 -8.98 12.44
N ALA A 150 -15.76 -9.24 11.25
CA ALA A 150 -14.61 -10.11 11.06
C ALA A 150 -13.32 -9.55 11.70
N SER A 151 -13.08 -8.24 11.65
CA SER A 151 -11.93 -7.63 12.34
C SER A 151 -12.10 -7.68 13.85
N GLU A 152 -13.30 -7.46 14.38
CA GLU A 152 -13.58 -7.54 15.81
C GLU A 152 -13.47 -8.98 16.35
N CYS A 153 -13.99 -9.98 15.64
CA CYS A 153 -13.77 -11.40 15.99
C CYS A 153 -12.30 -11.79 15.98
N ALA A 154 -11.47 -11.11 15.17
CA ALA A 154 -10.03 -11.28 15.21
C ALA A 154 -9.38 -10.55 16.40
N ASP A 155 -9.92 -9.39 16.81
CA ASP A 155 -9.44 -8.66 17.99
C ASP A 155 -9.68 -9.41 19.30
N GLU A 156 -10.82 -10.10 19.43
CA GLU A 156 -11.09 -11.00 20.57
C GLU A 156 -10.00 -12.08 20.75
N GLN A 157 -9.22 -12.33 19.69
CA GLN A 157 -8.12 -13.29 19.65
C GLN A 157 -6.74 -12.61 19.52
N GLY A 158 -6.68 -11.28 19.69
CA GLY A 158 -5.46 -10.47 19.64
C GLY A 158 -4.86 -10.28 18.25
N LYS A 159 -5.66 -10.42 17.19
CA LYS A 159 -5.21 -10.32 15.79
C LYS A 159 -6.05 -9.34 14.95
N PHE A 160 -6.52 -8.25 15.54
CA PHE A 160 -7.16 -7.18 14.79
C PHE A 160 -6.30 -6.68 13.63
N TRP A 161 -5.09 -6.17 13.90
CA TRP A 161 -4.23 -5.59 12.86
C TRP A 161 -3.89 -6.55 11.71
N PRO A 162 -3.54 -7.83 11.98
CA PRO A 162 -3.41 -8.81 10.91
C PRO A 162 -4.67 -9.01 10.05
N MET A 163 -5.87 -9.02 10.66
CA MET A 163 -7.13 -9.13 9.92
C MET A 163 -7.43 -7.85 9.14
N HIS A 164 -7.32 -6.68 9.77
CA HIS A 164 -7.44 -5.37 9.16
C HIS A 164 -6.58 -5.26 7.89
N ASP A 165 -5.29 -5.59 7.99
CA ASP A 165 -4.37 -5.52 6.86
C ASP A 165 -4.80 -6.47 5.75
N LYS A 166 -5.29 -7.67 6.08
CA LYS A 166 -5.73 -8.66 5.10
C LYS A 166 -7.02 -8.24 4.39
N LEU A 167 -7.98 -7.67 5.12
CA LEU A 167 -9.23 -7.14 4.56
C LEU A 167 -8.96 -6.04 3.52
N PHE A 168 -8.03 -5.11 3.81
CA PHE A 168 -7.67 -4.06 2.85
C PHE A 168 -6.79 -4.54 1.70
N ASN A 169 -5.90 -5.51 1.93
CA ASN A 169 -4.99 -6.00 0.88
C ASN A 169 -5.68 -6.97 -0.10
N GLU A 170 -6.52 -7.87 0.42
CA GLU A 170 -7.14 -8.94 -0.38
C GLU A 170 -8.59 -8.61 -0.78
N GLY A 171 -9.19 -7.61 -0.12
CA GLY A 171 -10.53 -7.13 -0.38
C GLY A 171 -11.62 -7.96 0.31
N VAL A 172 -12.84 -7.43 0.26
CA VAL A 172 -13.99 -7.94 1.02
C VAL A 172 -15.03 -8.70 0.18
N GLN A 173 -14.81 -8.81 -1.13
CA GLN A 173 -15.80 -9.35 -2.08
C GLN A 173 -16.13 -10.84 -1.85
N GLY A 174 -15.27 -11.58 -1.15
CA GLY A 174 -15.54 -12.97 -0.76
C GLY A 174 -16.53 -13.11 0.41
N GLY A 175 -16.94 -11.99 1.03
CA GLY A 175 -17.84 -11.96 2.18
C GLY A 175 -17.41 -12.90 3.32
N VAL A 176 -18.38 -13.41 4.06
CA VAL A 176 -18.15 -14.24 5.27
C VAL A 176 -17.27 -15.46 4.99
N GLU A 177 -17.44 -16.13 3.84
CA GLU A 177 -16.59 -17.29 3.48
C GLU A 177 -15.13 -16.86 3.26
N GLY A 178 -14.93 -15.72 2.58
CA GLY A 178 -13.62 -15.09 2.42
C GLY A 178 -12.99 -14.74 3.77
N PHE A 179 -13.76 -14.13 4.67
CA PHE A 179 -13.26 -13.75 6.00
C PHE A 179 -12.90 -14.95 6.85
N LYS A 180 -13.66 -16.05 6.78
CA LYS A 180 -13.30 -17.31 7.45
C LYS A 180 -12.02 -17.93 6.88
N LYS A 181 -11.80 -17.80 5.57
CA LYS A 181 -10.51 -18.16 4.96
C LYS A 181 -9.39 -17.28 5.49
N TYR A 182 -9.59 -15.97 5.58
CA TYR A 182 -8.60 -15.06 6.14
C TYR A 182 -8.26 -15.39 7.59
N ALA A 183 -9.27 -15.70 8.40
CA ALA A 183 -9.11 -16.11 9.77
C ALA A 183 -8.26 -17.39 9.88
N LYS A 184 -8.53 -18.38 9.02
CA LYS A 184 -7.72 -19.60 8.93
C LYS A 184 -6.27 -19.31 8.56
N ASP A 185 -6.04 -18.49 7.53
CA ASP A 185 -4.70 -18.12 7.07
C ASP A 185 -3.91 -17.39 8.17
N LEU A 186 -4.59 -16.57 8.98
CA LEU A 186 -4.00 -15.87 10.13
C LEU A 186 -3.81 -16.77 11.35
N GLY A 187 -4.25 -18.03 11.31
CA GLY A 187 -4.19 -18.96 12.43
C GLY A 187 -5.07 -18.53 13.60
N LEU A 188 -6.28 -18.04 13.32
CA LEU A 188 -7.34 -17.83 14.30
C LEU A 188 -8.07 -19.14 14.60
N ASP A 189 -8.69 -19.22 15.78
CA ASP A 189 -9.63 -20.27 16.12
C ASP A 189 -10.93 -20.04 15.34
N THR A 190 -11.10 -20.78 14.24
CA THR A 190 -12.28 -20.68 13.38
C THR A 190 -13.56 -21.16 14.06
N GLY A 191 -13.47 -21.89 15.19
CA GLY A 191 -14.63 -22.28 15.99
C GLY A 191 -15.16 -21.14 16.86
N LYS A 192 -14.32 -20.15 17.17
CA LYS A 192 -14.70 -18.92 17.89
C LYS A 192 -14.96 -17.73 16.96
N PHE A 193 -14.56 -17.84 15.71
CA PHE A 193 -14.78 -16.83 14.67
C PHE A 193 -16.13 -17.05 13.98
N ASN A 194 -17.23 -16.58 14.58
CA ASN A 194 -18.60 -16.82 14.08
C ASN A 194 -19.54 -15.63 14.28
#